data_AF-A0A535RRV3-F1
#
_entry.id   AF-A0A535RRV3-F1
#
_cell.length_a   1.000
_cell.length_b   1.000
_cell.length_c   1.000
_cell.angle_alpha   90.00
_cell.angle_beta   90.00
_cell.angle_gamma   90.00
#
_symmetry.space_group_name_H-M   'P 1'
#
loop_
_entity.id
_entity.type
_entity.pdbx_description
1 polymer ?
#
loop_
_entity_poly.entity_id
_entity_poly.type
_entity_poly.pdbx_seq_one_letter_code
_entity_poly.pdbx_strand_id
1 'polypeptide(L)'
;MRVLLITLACACLLAAGCAPSAVFEDASACIPPADPGSQRVGSLPALVDRADVIALVRVTKAERTYTGYRDRIGARRLTLDAIDTAKGAAPKQFVVDDGPCPMFAATEGDSFVALLEYTPDGNSLKPVGLPTSGLRATPARSLPQLMSEIRSIRPLDGEARALFERYGWRVTAKQDFAEFELPPLAAFGTAGREITGAAPSLTQPLQTYTALSQEVGLDPRPYAGQRVERLSFWLERTPPEYAEGTPFGHVLIAERHIAAAWVTIFPEGGPFSVRDRASALASPRARPPFPPPNRFPAGVNVARTYGLTEATSISFKTSDGGNGTITDPSQIHALAAALDTTLPTAQATWDPNTKARQYYLSVGFEGSYISLVYYVNDGVLSVLADGYAVKPGAAFASVIAGLR
;
A
#
# COMPACT_ATOMS: atom_id res chain seq x y z
N MET A 1 37.04 -48.50 -3.36
CA MET A 1 36.23 -47.81 -4.40
C MET A 1 34.81 -47.39 -3.98
N ARG A 2 34.17 -47.99 -2.95
CA ARG A 2 32.81 -47.58 -2.52
C ARG A 2 32.76 -46.41 -1.53
N VAL A 3 33.85 -46.07 -0.85
CA VAL A 3 33.89 -45.00 0.16
C VAL A 3 34.15 -43.62 -0.46
N LEU A 4 34.77 -43.55 -1.65
CA LEU A 4 35.04 -42.28 -2.35
C LEU A 4 33.82 -41.73 -3.11
N LEU A 5 32.81 -42.56 -3.39
CA LEU A 5 31.59 -42.17 -4.09
C LEU A 5 30.54 -41.52 -3.16
N ILE A 6 30.60 -41.81 -1.86
CA ILE A 6 29.66 -41.26 -0.86
C ILE A 6 30.08 -39.83 -0.46
N THR A 7 31.37 -39.52 -0.47
CA THR A 7 31.87 -38.17 -0.18
C THR A 7 31.64 -37.17 -1.31
N LEU A 8 31.61 -37.60 -2.59
CA LEU A 8 31.21 -36.70 -3.69
C LEU A 8 29.70 -36.42 -3.72
N ALA A 9 28.86 -37.38 -3.29
CA ALA A 9 27.41 -37.18 -3.23
C ALA A 9 26.99 -36.22 -2.10
N CYS A 10 27.67 -36.26 -0.94
CA CYS A 10 27.44 -35.29 0.14
C CYS A 10 27.97 -33.89 -0.16
N ALA A 11 29.02 -33.74 -0.98
CA ALA A 11 29.50 -32.42 -1.42
C ALA A 11 28.55 -31.76 -2.44
N CYS A 12 27.88 -32.54 -3.31
CA CYS A 12 26.87 -32.01 -4.23
C CYS A 12 25.55 -31.64 -3.53
N LEU A 13 25.18 -32.31 -2.43
CA LEU A 13 23.99 -31.97 -1.64
C LEU A 13 24.20 -30.75 -0.72
N LEU A 14 25.43 -30.45 -0.32
CA LEU A 14 25.76 -29.24 0.43
C LEU A 14 25.99 -28.00 -0.47
N ALA A 15 26.27 -28.20 -1.77
CA ALA A 15 26.31 -27.12 -2.75
C ALA A 15 24.93 -26.74 -3.33
N ALA A 16 23.93 -27.63 -3.24
CA ALA A 16 22.55 -27.36 -3.64
C ALA A 16 21.73 -26.61 -2.55
N GLY A 17 22.24 -26.52 -1.32
CA GLY A 17 21.61 -25.82 -0.20
C GLY A 17 22.04 -24.36 0.00
N CYS A 18 22.95 -23.84 -0.84
CA CYS A 18 23.47 -22.48 -0.78
C CYS A 18 23.42 -21.76 -2.14
N ALA A 19 22.53 -22.19 -3.04
CA ALA A 19 22.13 -21.32 -4.15
C ALA A 19 21.15 -20.29 -3.60
N PRO A 20 21.40 -18.97 -3.74
CA PRO A 20 20.36 -17.99 -3.47
C PRO A 20 19.17 -18.39 -4.32
N SER A 21 18.04 -18.63 -3.67
CA SER A 21 16.79 -19.01 -4.32
C SER A 21 16.57 -18.11 -5.53
N ALA A 22 16.49 -18.71 -6.72
CA ALA A 22 16.27 -18.08 -8.03
C ALA A 22 14.86 -17.45 -8.16
N VAL A 23 14.32 -16.90 -7.07
CA VAL A 23 13.02 -16.22 -6.99
C VAL A 23 13.04 -14.88 -7.73
N PHE A 24 14.23 -14.38 -8.11
CA PHE A 24 14.40 -13.11 -8.81
C PHE A 24 14.92 -13.26 -10.26
N GLU A 25 15.06 -14.49 -10.79
CA GLU A 25 15.62 -14.69 -12.14
C GLU A 25 14.62 -14.44 -13.29
N ASP A 26 13.31 -14.47 -13.01
CA ASP A 26 12.27 -14.07 -13.97
C ASP A 26 11.72 -12.68 -13.62
N ALA A 27 12.24 -11.67 -14.30
CA ALA A 27 11.77 -10.29 -14.24
C ALA A 27 10.31 -10.20 -14.77
N SER A 28 9.35 -10.05 -13.86
CA SER A 28 8.02 -9.46 -14.13
C SER A 28 7.28 -8.92 -12.90
N ALA A 29 7.79 -9.12 -11.67
CA ALA A 29 7.08 -8.72 -10.45
C ALA A 29 7.30 -7.26 -10.00
N CYS A 30 8.31 -6.56 -10.52
CA CYS A 30 8.47 -5.13 -10.22
C CYS A 30 7.47 -4.33 -11.07
N ILE A 31 6.56 -3.62 -10.42
CA ILE A 31 5.67 -2.67 -11.10
C ILE A 31 6.55 -1.56 -11.67
N PRO A 32 6.55 -1.31 -13.00
CA PRO A 32 7.30 -0.19 -13.55
C PRO A 32 6.81 1.13 -12.92
N PRO A 33 7.69 2.14 -12.75
CA PRO A 33 7.26 3.46 -12.30
C PRO A 33 6.06 3.93 -13.11
N ALA A 34 5.08 4.53 -12.45
CA ALA A 34 3.86 4.99 -13.13
C ALA A 34 4.22 5.91 -14.31
N ASP A 35 3.52 5.73 -15.43
CA ASP A 35 3.69 6.63 -16.58
C ASP A 35 3.43 8.08 -16.13
N PRO A 36 4.24 9.06 -16.58
CA PRO A 36 4.12 10.46 -16.12
C PRO A 36 2.75 11.13 -16.36
N GLY A 37 1.89 10.53 -17.19
CA GLY A 37 0.51 10.97 -17.43
C GLY A 37 -0.56 10.10 -16.77
N SER A 38 -0.17 9.07 -16.02
CA SER A 38 -1.09 8.18 -15.32
C SER A 38 -1.58 8.82 -14.01
N GLN A 39 -2.85 8.60 -13.66
CA GLN A 39 -3.38 8.94 -12.34
C GLN A 39 -2.64 8.22 -11.20
N ARG A 40 -1.87 7.16 -11.50
CA ARG A 40 -1.04 6.41 -10.55
C ARG A 40 0.14 7.20 -10.01
N VAL A 41 0.55 8.31 -10.63
CA VAL A 41 1.69 9.14 -10.15
C VAL A 41 1.41 9.74 -8.77
N GLY A 42 0.13 9.88 -8.40
CA GLY A 42 -0.31 10.65 -7.25
C GLY A 42 -0.34 12.14 -7.55
N SER A 43 -1.09 12.92 -6.76
CA SER A 43 -1.11 14.38 -6.92
C SER A 43 0.22 15.02 -6.50
N LEU A 44 0.57 16.19 -7.05
CA LEU A 44 1.79 16.90 -6.59
C LEU A 44 1.77 17.22 -5.09
N PRO A 45 0.65 17.69 -4.48
CA PRO A 45 0.61 17.98 -3.06
C PRO A 45 0.94 16.77 -2.18
N ALA A 46 0.36 15.63 -2.51
CA ALA A 46 0.64 14.33 -1.92
C ALA A 46 2.14 13.96 -1.94
N LEU A 47 2.77 14.08 -3.10
CA LEU A 47 4.19 13.78 -3.28
C LEU A 47 5.08 14.76 -2.49
N VAL A 48 4.65 16.03 -2.39
CA VAL A 48 5.33 17.04 -1.58
C VAL A 48 5.31 16.71 -0.09
N ASP A 49 4.17 16.25 0.43
CA ASP A 49 4.07 15.87 1.84
C ASP A 49 4.85 14.58 2.14
N ARG A 50 4.84 13.62 1.21
CA ARG A 50 5.58 12.36 1.34
C ARG A 50 7.09 12.56 1.41
N ALA A 51 7.69 13.33 0.51
CA ALA A 51 9.14 13.46 0.42
C ALA A 51 9.75 14.31 1.56
N ASP A 52 10.92 13.95 2.06
CA ASP A 52 11.72 14.82 2.94
C ASP A 52 12.51 15.84 2.12
N VAL A 53 13.04 15.39 0.99
CA VAL A 53 13.86 16.18 0.07
C VAL A 53 13.31 16.07 -1.34
N ILE A 54 13.18 17.21 -2.02
CA ILE A 54 12.79 17.27 -3.42
C ILE A 54 13.82 18.10 -4.16
N ALA A 55 14.51 17.49 -5.12
CA ALA A 55 15.58 18.14 -5.86
C ALA A 55 15.50 17.84 -7.36
N LEU A 56 15.80 18.84 -8.18
CA LEU A 56 16.15 18.63 -9.57
C LEU A 56 17.57 18.07 -9.60
N VAL A 57 17.70 16.85 -10.13
CA VAL A 57 18.98 16.12 -10.15
C VAL A 57 19.40 15.77 -11.56
N ARG A 58 20.70 15.54 -11.73
CA ARG A 58 21.29 14.87 -12.89
C ARG A 58 22.03 13.62 -12.46
N VAL A 59 21.83 12.52 -13.18
CA VAL A 59 22.59 11.28 -12.95
C VAL A 59 24.00 11.46 -13.53
N THR A 60 25.01 11.41 -12.67
CA THR A 60 26.43 11.51 -13.09
C THR A 60 27.09 10.14 -13.19
N LYS A 61 26.57 9.14 -12.49
CA LYS A 61 27.04 7.75 -12.57
C LYS A 61 25.90 6.78 -12.30
N ALA A 62 25.85 5.67 -13.04
CA ALA A 62 24.91 4.58 -12.81
C ALA A 62 25.66 3.26 -12.70
N GLU A 63 25.86 2.79 -11.47
CA GLU A 63 26.60 1.57 -11.18
C GLU A 63 25.66 0.39 -11.01
N ARG A 64 25.99 -0.74 -11.61
CA ARG A 64 25.24 -1.99 -11.41
C ARG A 64 25.72 -2.66 -10.13
N THR A 65 24.82 -2.81 -9.17
CA THR A 65 25.15 -3.37 -7.85
C THR A 65 24.61 -4.78 -7.64
N TYR A 66 23.64 -5.26 -8.44
CA TYR A 66 23.08 -6.60 -8.27
C TYR A 66 23.23 -7.45 -9.53
N THR A 67 23.86 -8.61 -9.38
CA THR A 67 24.05 -9.61 -10.45
C THR A 67 22.89 -10.60 -10.45
N GLY A 68 22.21 -10.77 -11.59
CA GLY A 68 21.12 -11.75 -11.74
C GLY A 68 19.94 -11.32 -12.62
N TYR A 69 19.77 -10.02 -12.88
CA TYR A 69 18.65 -9.50 -13.69
C TYR A 69 18.98 -9.52 -15.20
N ARG A 70 18.18 -10.26 -15.99
CA ARG A 70 18.38 -10.43 -17.45
C ARG A 70 17.96 -9.22 -18.29
N ASP A 71 17.07 -8.37 -17.77
CA ASP A 71 16.44 -7.26 -18.49
C ASP A 71 17.34 -6.03 -18.70
N ARG A 72 18.54 -5.99 -18.10
CA ARG A 72 19.47 -4.84 -18.08
C ARG A 72 18.91 -3.58 -17.39
N ILE A 73 17.75 -3.68 -16.77
CA ILE A 73 17.04 -2.59 -16.08
C ILE A 73 17.27 -2.70 -14.56
N GLY A 74 17.39 -3.91 -14.02
CA GLY A 74 17.48 -4.16 -12.58
C GLY A 74 18.74 -3.66 -11.87
N ALA A 75 18.49 -2.89 -10.79
CA ALA A 75 19.36 -2.56 -9.67
C ALA A 75 20.60 -1.69 -9.91
N ARG A 76 20.44 -0.39 -9.62
CA ARG A 76 21.47 0.62 -9.81
C ARG A 76 21.74 1.42 -8.55
N ARG A 77 23.02 1.60 -8.27
CA ARG A 77 23.48 2.68 -7.40
C ARG A 77 23.69 3.91 -8.28
N LEU A 78 22.92 4.97 -8.03
CA LEU A 78 22.95 6.19 -8.82
C LEU A 78 23.71 7.27 -8.05
N THR A 79 24.73 7.86 -8.68
CA THR A 79 25.31 9.12 -8.22
C THR A 79 24.52 10.25 -8.85
N LEU A 80 23.94 11.10 -8.00
CA LEU A 80 23.11 12.22 -8.38
C LEU A 80 23.82 13.53 -8.04
N ASP A 81 23.83 14.47 -8.97
CA ASP A 81 24.22 15.86 -8.74
C ASP A 81 22.95 16.71 -8.61
N ALA A 82 22.77 17.36 -7.45
CA ALA A 82 21.66 18.26 -7.19
C ALA A 82 21.91 19.59 -7.89
N ILE A 83 21.09 19.87 -8.89
CA ILE A 83 21.12 21.13 -9.64
C ILE A 83 20.36 22.22 -8.87
N ASP A 84 19.22 21.85 -8.31
CA ASP A 84 18.33 22.77 -7.59
C ASP A 84 17.50 21.98 -6.55
N THR A 85 17.10 22.61 -5.45
CA THR A 85 16.31 21.98 -4.37
C THR A 85 15.02 22.77 -4.13
N ALA A 86 13.89 22.07 -4.11
CA ALA A 86 12.56 22.65 -3.85
C ALA A 86 12.09 22.41 -2.40
N LYS A 87 12.48 21.29 -1.79
CA LYS A 87 12.15 20.94 -0.40
C LYS A 87 13.33 20.26 0.27
N GLY A 88 13.52 20.52 1.56
CA GLY A 88 14.57 19.89 2.36
C GLY A 88 15.98 20.33 1.97
N ALA A 89 16.98 19.52 2.32
CA ALA A 89 18.37 19.77 1.98
C ALA A 89 18.97 18.54 1.29
N ALA A 90 19.38 18.71 0.03
CA ALA A 90 20.16 17.73 -0.71
C ALA A 90 21.64 18.13 -0.70
N PRO A 91 22.58 17.20 -0.44
CA PRO A 91 23.99 17.43 -0.74
C PRO A 91 24.18 17.74 -2.23
N LYS A 92 25.21 18.52 -2.58
CA LYS A 92 25.52 18.82 -3.98
C LYS A 92 25.64 17.55 -4.82
N GLN A 93 26.35 16.56 -4.30
CA GLN A 93 26.42 15.23 -4.90
C GLN A 93 26.18 14.18 -3.83
N PHE A 94 25.36 13.19 -4.14
CA PHE A 94 25.04 12.10 -3.24
C PHE A 94 24.72 10.83 -4.01
N VAL A 95 24.72 9.71 -3.29
CA VAL A 95 24.50 8.40 -3.88
C VAL A 95 23.22 7.82 -3.32
N VAL A 96 22.38 7.32 -4.22
CA VAL A 96 21.13 6.65 -3.88
C VAL A 96 21.18 5.21 -4.36
N ASP A 97 20.72 4.29 -3.52
CA ASP A 97 20.41 2.93 -3.92
C ASP A 97 18.99 2.91 -4.52
N ASP A 98 18.88 2.69 -5.83
CA ASP A 98 17.60 2.59 -6.54
C ASP A 98 16.98 1.18 -6.37
N GLY A 99 17.66 0.27 -5.67
CA GLY A 99 17.15 -1.03 -5.25
C GLY A 99 16.92 -2.01 -6.41
N PRO A 100 16.56 -3.28 -6.10
CA PRO A 100 16.33 -4.32 -7.10
C PRO A 100 15.12 -4.03 -8.00
N CYS A 101 14.10 -3.33 -7.49
CA CYS A 101 13.01 -2.76 -8.28
C CYS A 101 13.25 -1.25 -8.45
N PRO A 102 13.85 -0.79 -9.57
CA PRO A 102 14.28 0.59 -9.74
C PRO A 102 13.10 1.57 -9.66
N MET A 103 13.17 2.53 -8.74
CA MET A 103 12.15 3.54 -8.51
C MET A 103 12.34 4.78 -9.40
N PHE A 104 13.58 5.08 -9.78
CA PHE A 104 13.89 6.13 -10.76
C PHE A 104 14.04 5.57 -12.17
N ALA A 105 14.59 4.35 -12.30
CA ALA A 105 14.89 3.71 -13.58
C ALA A 105 15.71 4.63 -14.53
N ALA A 106 16.68 5.36 -13.98
CA ALA A 106 17.43 6.39 -14.69
C ALA A 106 18.79 5.91 -15.21
N THR A 107 19.26 6.54 -16.29
CA THR A 107 20.59 6.34 -16.89
C THR A 107 21.50 7.54 -16.68
N GLU A 108 22.82 7.35 -16.86
CA GLU A 108 23.78 8.46 -16.84
C GLU A 108 23.38 9.55 -17.83
N GLY A 109 23.44 10.81 -17.39
CA GLY A 109 23.03 11.97 -18.15
C GLY A 109 21.56 12.39 -17.97
N ASP A 110 20.69 11.48 -17.50
CA ASP A 110 19.28 11.80 -17.25
C ASP A 110 19.14 12.93 -16.24
N SER A 111 18.10 13.77 -16.41
CA SER A 111 17.70 14.78 -15.44
C SER A 111 16.21 14.64 -15.11
N PHE A 112 15.87 14.74 -13.83
CA PHE A 112 14.51 14.60 -13.32
C PHE A 112 14.39 15.24 -11.94
N VAL A 113 13.15 15.45 -11.46
CA VAL A 113 12.91 15.85 -10.08
C VAL A 113 12.82 14.59 -9.22
N ALA A 114 13.78 14.41 -8.32
CA ALA A 114 13.85 13.31 -7.38
C ALA A 114 13.06 13.64 -6.11
N LEU A 115 12.19 12.71 -5.71
CA LEU A 115 11.49 12.67 -4.44
C LEU A 115 12.23 11.68 -3.53
N LEU A 116 12.79 12.20 -2.43
CA LEU A 116 13.71 11.47 -1.57
C LEU A 116 13.23 11.51 -0.12
N GLU A 117 13.54 10.47 0.62
CA GLU A 117 13.38 10.39 2.08
C GLU A 117 14.71 10.03 2.73
N TYR A 118 14.87 10.43 4.00
CA TYR A 118 16.02 9.98 4.77
C TYR A 118 15.90 8.50 5.10
N THR A 119 17.03 7.79 5.06
CA THR A 119 17.12 6.46 5.65
C THR A 119 16.80 6.53 7.14
N PRO A 120 16.32 5.44 7.76
CA PRO A 120 15.82 5.53 9.12
C PRO A 120 16.89 5.86 10.19
N ASP A 121 18.17 5.72 9.84
CA ASP A 121 19.32 6.17 10.64
C ASP A 121 19.69 7.65 10.39
N GLY A 122 19.01 8.33 9.46
CA GLY A 122 19.18 9.75 9.13
C GLY A 122 20.40 10.08 8.27
N ASN A 123 21.21 9.09 7.90
CA ASN A 123 22.55 9.33 7.34
C ASN A 123 22.60 9.34 5.81
N SER A 124 21.56 8.89 5.13
CA SER A 124 21.54 8.76 3.67
C SER A 124 20.17 9.09 3.10
N LEU A 125 20.13 9.34 1.80
CA LEU A 125 18.90 9.57 1.05
C LEU A 125 18.55 8.32 0.24
N LYS A 126 17.26 8.00 0.18
CA LYS A 126 16.71 6.94 -0.65
C LYS A 126 15.47 7.42 -1.40
N PRO A 127 15.05 6.75 -2.49
CA PRO A 127 13.80 7.08 -3.16
C PRO A 127 12.64 6.88 -2.18
N VAL A 128 11.61 7.72 -2.25
CA VAL A 128 10.39 7.59 -1.41
C VAL A 128 9.59 6.32 -1.68
N GLY A 129 9.89 5.59 -2.76
CA GLY A 129 9.22 4.36 -3.17
C GLY A 129 7.99 4.61 -4.05
N LEU A 130 7.06 3.65 -4.01
CA LEU A 130 5.80 3.69 -4.76
C LEU A 130 4.85 4.79 -4.24
N PRO A 131 3.98 5.36 -5.10
CA PRO A 131 3.81 4.98 -6.50
C PRO A 131 4.79 5.68 -7.46
N THR A 132 5.47 6.73 -7.01
CA THR A 132 6.45 7.48 -7.83
C THR A 132 7.53 8.08 -6.95
N SER A 133 8.79 7.91 -7.37
CA SER A 133 9.95 8.60 -6.78
C SER A 133 10.57 9.64 -7.69
N GLY A 134 10.45 9.52 -9.02
CA GLY A 134 11.03 10.46 -9.98
C GLY A 134 9.98 11.08 -10.89
N LEU A 135 9.99 12.41 -11.02
CA LEU A 135 9.13 13.14 -11.94
C LEU A 135 9.94 13.67 -13.13
N ARG A 136 9.51 13.34 -14.34
CA ARG A 136 10.18 13.68 -15.59
C ARG A 136 9.41 14.77 -16.35
N ALA A 137 10.12 15.48 -17.24
CA ALA A 137 9.46 16.39 -18.17
C ALA A 137 8.50 15.62 -19.09
N THR A 138 7.42 16.28 -19.46
CA THR A 138 6.48 15.83 -20.49
C THR A 138 6.41 16.87 -21.60
N PRO A 139 5.83 16.57 -22.78
CA PRO A 139 5.63 17.58 -23.82
C PRO A 139 4.84 18.82 -23.35
N ALA A 140 4.00 18.66 -22.32
CA ALA A 140 3.18 19.73 -21.76
C ALA A 140 3.85 20.46 -20.57
N ARG A 141 4.89 19.88 -19.95
CA ARG A 141 5.50 20.43 -18.73
C ARG A 141 6.99 20.15 -18.63
N SER A 142 7.78 21.22 -18.55
CA SER A 142 9.24 21.17 -18.34
C SER A 142 9.63 20.95 -16.87
N LEU A 143 10.89 20.53 -16.62
CA LEU A 143 11.41 20.37 -15.25
C LEU A 143 11.40 21.69 -14.44
N PRO A 144 11.77 22.86 -15.01
CA PRO A 144 11.67 24.13 -14.27
C PRO A 144 10.23 24.51 -13.91
N GLN A 145 9.27 24.28 -14.81
CA GLN A 145 7.85 24.49 -14.51
C GLN A 145 7.39 23.59 -13.36
N LEU A 146 7.76 22.30 -13.41
CA LEU A 146 7.46 21.35 -12.34
C LEU A 146 8.07 21.79 -10.99
N MET A 147 9.33 22.24 -10.98
CA MET A 147 9.98 22.75 -9.76
C MET A 147 9.26 23.99 -9.22
N SER A 148 8.76 24.88 -10.08
CA SER A 148 7.96 26.04 -9.68
C SER A 148 6.60 25.61 -9.09
N GLU A 149 5.92 24.64 -9.71
CA GLU A 149 4.66 24.09 -9.20
C GLU A 149 4.86 23.48 -7.81
N ILE A 150 5.91 22.67 -7.63
CA ILE A 150 6.25 22.04 -6.35
C ILE A 150 6.49 23.09 -5.26
N ARG A 151 7.22 24.17 -5.57
CA ARG A 151 7.48 25.26 -4.62
C ARG A 151 6.24 26.04 -4.21
N SER A 152 5.21 26.06 -5.05
CA SER A 152 3.95 26.73 -4.72
C SER A 152 3.10 25.96 -3.70
N ILE A 153 3.44 24.69 -3.45
CA ILE A 153 2.73 23.82 -2.52
C ILE A 153 3.32 24.00 -1.12
N ARG A 154 2.46 24.33 -0.15
CA ARG A 154 2.81 24.30 1.28
C ARG A 154 2.88 22.84 1.76
N PRO A 155 4.04 22.34 2.20
CA PRO A 155 4.14 21.01 2.81
C PRO A 155 3.45 20.98 4.18
N LEU A 156 2.76 19.90 4.50
CA LEU A 156 2.03 19.68 5.75
C LEU A 156 2.65 18.60 6.64
N ASP A 157 3.70 17.91 6.18
CA ASP A 157 4.36 16.87 6.96
C ASP A 157 5.00 17.38 8.25
N GLY A 158 5.54 18.60 8.24
CA GLY A 158 6.04 19.27 9.44
C GLY A 158 4.93 19.59 10.46
N GLU A 159 3.75 20.02 9.99
CA GLU A 159 2.59 20.29 10.85
C GLU A 159 1.99 19.01 11.41
N ALA A 160 1.91 17.96 10.59
CA ALA A 160 1.48 16.63 11.00
C ALA A 160 2.42 16.04 12.06
N ARG A 161 3.74 16.18 11.87
CA ARG A 161 4.74 15.81 12.88
C ARG A 161 4.51 16.57 14.19
N ALA A 162 4.39 17.90 14.11
CA ALA A 162 4.19 18.75 15.28
C ALA A 162 2.88 18.44 16.02
N LEU A 163 1.83 17.97 15.31
CA LEU A 163 0.58 17.53 15.92
C LEU A 163 0.81 16.35 16.86
N PHE A 164 1.53 15.31 16.42
CA PHE A 164 1.83 14.15 17.28
C PHE A 164 2.76 14.52 18.44
N GLU A 165 3.81 15.29 18.16
CA GLU A 165 4.78 15.72 19.18
C GLU A 165 4.13 16.57 20.28
N ARG A 166 3.14 17.41 19.93
CA ARG A 166 2.33 18.17 20.90
C ARG A 166 1.63 17.29 21.93
N TYR A 167 1.27 16.06 21.55
CA TYR A 167 0.60 15.11 22.44
C TYR A 167 1.57 14.05 23.01
N GLY A 168 2.87 14.35 23.00
CA GLY A 168 3.90 13.56 23.68
C GLY A 168 4.40 12.36 22.90
N TRP A 169 4.02 12.20 21.64
CA TRP A 169 4.56 11.15 20.77
C TRP A 169 5.92 11.56 20.19
N ARG A 170 6.86 10.62 20.15
CA ARG A 170 8.10 10.82 19.40
C ARG A 170 7.93 10.37 17.96
N VAL A 171 7.94 11.29 17.00
CA VAL A 171 7.91 10.94 15.56
C VAL A 171 9.31 10.58 15.08
N THR A 172 9.49 9.37 14.56
CA THR A 172 10.82 8.85 14.20
C THR A 172 11.07 8.79 12.70
N ALA A 173 10.04 8.51 11.89
CA ALA A 173 10.14 8.54 10.42
C ALA A 173 8.75 8.66 9.77
N LYS A 174 8.70 9.06 8.50
CA LYS A 174 7.50 8.85 7.65
C LYS A 174 7.42 7.37 7.25
N GLN A 175 6.20 6.85 7.14
CA GLN A 175 5.94 5.44 6.88
C GLN A 175 5.30 5.22 5.52
N ASP A 176 4.14 5.84 5.31
CA ASP A 176 3.32 5.56 4.13
C ASP A 176 2.44 6.75 3.80
N PHE A 177 1.97 6.76 2.56
CA PHE A 177 1.09 7.76 2.02
C PHE A 177 0.02 7.10 1.13
N ALA A 178 -1.21 7.62 1.17
CA ALA A 178 -2.28 7.20 0.26
C ALA A 178 -3.19 8.37 -0.14
N GLU A 179 -3.78 8.28 -1.34
CA GLU A 179 -4.91 9.12 -1.77
C GLU A 179 -6.15 8.27 -1.93
N PHE A 180 -7.30 8.82 -1.54
CA PHE A 180 -8.58 8.17 -1.71
C PHE A 180 -9.74 9.17 -1.60
N GLU A 181 -10.93 8.76 -1.99
CA GLU A 181 -12.15 9.55 -1.75
C GLU A 181 -12.76 9.18 -0.40
N LEU A 182 -13.08 10.18 0.42
CA LEU A 182 -13.92 9.94 1.58
C LEU A 182 -15.34 9.59 1.11
N PRO A 183 -15.98 8.57 1.69
CA PRO A 183 -17.35 8.24 1.35
C PRO A 183 -18.31 9.39 1.72
N PRO A 184 -19.54 9.40 1.21
CA PRO A 184 -20.56 10.35 1.65
C PRO A 184 -20.79 10.27 3.16
N LEU A 185 -21.19 11.38 3.79
CA LEU A 185 -21.35 11.48 5.25
C LEU A 185 -22.30 10.41 5.81
N ALA A 186 -23.37 10.09 5.07
CA ALA A 186 -24.34 9.06 5.45
C ALA A 186 -23.72 7.67 5.62
N ALA A 187 -22.58 7.41 4.98
CA ALA A 187 -21.85 6.16 5.06
C ALA A 187 -20.77 6.15 6.15
N PHE A 188 -20.50 7.26 6.87
CA PHE A 188 -19.41 7.27 7.88
C PHE A 188 -19.61 6.26 9.02
N GLY A 189 -20.85 5.92 9.35
CA GLY A 189 -21.18 4.94 10.39
C GLY A 189 -20.96 3.49 9.96
N THR A 190 -20.76 3.24 8.66
CA THR A 190 -20.61 1.89 8.10
C THR A 190 -19.35 1.73 7.29
N ALA A 191 -18.84 2.77 6.65
CA ALA A 191 -17.64 2.77 5.82
C ALA A 191 -16.39 2.73 6.69
N GLY A 192 -15.55 1.72 6.42
CA GLY A 192 -14.27 1.49 7.09
C GLY A 192 -13.22 0.97 6.11
N ARG A 193 -12.81 -0.30 6.29
CA ARG A 193 -11.69 -1.03 5.63
C ARG A 193 -11.66 -1.09 4.11
N GLU A 194 -12.65 -0.51 3.47
CA GLU A 194 -12.93 -0.62 2.03
C GLU A 194 -12.81 0.68 1.28
N ILE A 195 -12.38 1.77 1.94
CA ILE A 195 -12.07 2.96 1.18
C ILE A 195 -10.89 2.62 0.26
N THR A 196 -11.18 2.56 -1.03
CA THR A 196 -10.26 2.39 -2.15
C THR A 196 -9.01 3.23 -1.95
N GLY A 197 -7.86 2.61 -1.67
CA GLY A 197 -6.58 3.29 -1.41
C GLY A 197 -6.26 3.55 0.08
N ALA A 198 -7.20 3.43 1.01
CA ALA A 198 -6.98 3.68 2.45
C ALA A 198 -6.60 2.43 3.28
N ALA A 199 -6.80 1.23 2.73
CA ALA A 199 -6.40 -0.02 3.37
C ALA A 199 -4.86 -0.14 3.47
N PRO A 200 -4.30 -0.71 4.56
CA PRO A 200 -4.96 -1.38 5.69
C PRO A 200 -5.26 -0.46 6.89
N SER A 201 -5.19 0.86 6.75
CA SER A 201 -5.07 1.78 7.89
C SER A 201 -6.38 2.28 8.54
N LEU A 202 -7.50 2.16 7.83
CA LEU A 202 -8.83 2.48 8.34
C LEU A 202 -9.57 1.16 8.56
N THR A 203 -9.48 0.59 9.76
CA THR A 203 -10.06 -0.73 10.07
C THR A 203 -11.41 -0.66 10.79
N GLN A 204 -11.79 0.53 11.25
CA GLN A 204 -13.07 0.80 11.94
C GLN A 204 -13.97 1.71 11.08
N PRO A 205 -15.25 1.92 11.45
CA PRO A 205 -16.07 2.95 10.84
C PRO A 205 -15.43 4.34 10.95
N LEU A 206 -15.56 5.17 9.91
CA LEU A 206 -15.06 6.56 9.90
C LEU A 206 -15.59 7.42 11.06
N GLN A 207 -16.77 7.11 11.57
CA GLN A 207 -17.32 7.78 12.76
C GLN A 207 -16.42 7.58 14.00
N THR A 208 -15.77 6.42 14.15
CA THR A 208 -14.80 6.17 15.22
C THR A 208 -13.62 7.13 15.10
N TYR A 209 -13.02 7.24 13.91
CA TYR A 209 -11.91 8.15 13.65
C TYR A 209 -12.30 9.63 13.80
N THR A 210 -13.53 9.97 13.42
CA THR A 210 -14.12 11.30 13.61
C THR A 210 -14.20 11.65 15.09
N ALA A 211 -14.74 10.75 15.92
CA ALA A 211 -14.85 10.98 17.36
C ALA A 211 -13.47 11.18 18.02
N LEU A 212 -12.50 10.32 17.70
CA LEU A 212 -11.11 10.45 18.20
C LEU A 212 -10.45 11.78 17.75
N SER A 213 -10.71 12.18 16.51
CA SER A 213 -10.14 13.42 15.93
C SER A 213 -10.75 14.69 16.54
N GLN A 214 -12.04 14.66 16.89
CA GLN A 214 -12.72 15.79 17.51
C GLN A 214 -12.16 16.15 18.88
N GLU A 215 -11.63 15.18 19.62
CA GLU A 215 -10.97 15.43 20.88
C GLU A 215 -9.84 16.46 20.73
N VAL A 216 -9.16 16.45 19.58
CA VAL A 216 -8.06 17.36 19.25
C VAL A 216 -8.45 18.52 18.33
N GLY A 217 -9.76 18.76 18.17
CA GLY A 217 -10.29 19.88 17.39
C GLY A 217 -10.26 19.67 15.87
N LEU A 218 -10.17 18.42 15.42
CA LEU A 218 -10.18 18.05 14.00
C LEU A 218 -11.53 17.42 13.63
N ASP A 219 -12.02 17.68 12.42
CA ASP A 219 -13.28 17.14 11.94
C ASP A 219 -13.21 16.80 10.43
N PRO A 220 -13.28 15.51 10.05
CA PRO A 220 -13.26 15.11 8.65
C PRO A 220 -14.63 15.22 7.95
N ARG A 221 -15.73 15.40 8.69
CA ARG A 221 -17.10 15.37 8.12
C ARG A 221 -17.37 16.43 7.05
N PRO A 222 -16.85 17.67 7.13
CA PRO A 222 -17.02 18.67 6.06
C PRO A 222 -16.44 18.24 4.71
N TYR A 223 -15.51 17.28 4.72
CA TYR A 223 -14.80 16.79 3.53
C TYR A 223 -15.35 15.45 3.02
N ALA A 224 -16.52 15.01 3.51
CA ALA A 224 -17.16 13.80 3.02
C ALA A 224 -17.48 13.90 1.51
N GLY A 225 -17.23 12.82 0.75
CA GLY A 225 -17.35 12.81 -0.71
C GLY A 225 -16.22 13.54 -1.45
N GLN A 226 -15.13 13.90 -0.76
CA GLN A 226 -13.98 14.56 -1.37
C GLN A 226 -12.74 13.67 -1.41
N ARG A 227 -11.84 13.94 -2.35
CA ARG A 227 -10.51 13.34 -2.39
C ARG A 227 -9.66 13.87 -1.24
N VAL A 228 -9.02 12.95 -0.53
CA VAL A 228 -8.16 13.22 0.62
C VAL A 228 -6.84 12.49 0.49
N GLU A 229 -5.89 12.95 1.28
CA GLU A 229 -4.56 12.40 1.43
C GLU A 229 -4.41 11.83 2.85
N ARG A 230 -3.77 10.67 2.99
CA ARG A 230 -3.38 10.11 4.29
C ARG A 230 -1.87 10.06 4.37
N LEU A 231 -1.30 10.64 5.41
CA LEU A 231 0.12 10.56 5.72
C LEU A 231 0.32 9.83 7.04
N SER A 232 1.26 8.87 7.05
CA SER A 232 1.52 8.00 8.20
C SER A 232 2.96 8.10 8.68
N PHE A 233 3.14 7.96 10.00
CA PHE A 233 4.41 8.16 10.68
C PHE A 233 4.71 6.99 11.63
N TRP A 234 5.97 6.58 11.67
CA TRP A 234 6.51 5.75 12.74
C TRP A 234 6.62 6.58 14.01
N LEU A 235 6.11 6.03 15.12
CA LEU A 235 6.19 6.65 16.43
C LEU A 235 7.08 5.81 17.38
N GLU A 236 7.71 6.49 18.33
CA GLU A 236 8.49 5.97 19.45
C GLU A 236 9.77 5.20 19.11
N ARG A 237 9.80 4.29 18.14
CA ARG A 237 10.95 3.40 17.91
C ARG A 237 11.99 3.97 16.95
N THR A 238 13.27 3.81 17.32
CA THR A 238 14.43 4.18 16.51
C THR A 238 15.49 3.05 16.57
N PRO A 239 15.86 2.42 15.44
CA PRO A 239 15.27 2.61 14.12
C PRO A 239 13.80 2.15 14.07
N PRO A 240 12.98 2.68 13.14
CA PRO A 240 11.65 2.17 12.85
C PRO A 240 11.68 0.70 12.43
N GLU A 241 10.72 -0.08 12.92
CA GLU A 241 10.62 -1.52 12.67
C GLU A 241 9.17 -2.01 12.82
N TYR A 242 8.72 -2.91 11.93
CA TYR A 242 7.45 -3.64 12.03
C TYR A 242 7.48 -4.72 13.13
N ALA A 243 7.75 -4.30 14.36
CA ALA A 243 7.63 -5.12 15.54
C ALA A 243 6.22 -5.01 16.13
N GLU A 244 5.72 -6.10 16.69
CA GLU A 244 4.46 -6.08 17.44
C GLU A 244 4.51 -5.02 18.57
N GLY A 245 3.45 -4.24 18.66
CA GLY A 245 3.37 -3.10 19.57
C GLY A 245 3.95 -1.80 19.02
N THR A 246 4.44 -1.74 17.77
CA THR A 246 4.95 -0.48 17.20
C THR A 246 3.80 0.49 16.90
N PRO A 247 3.81 1.72 17.45
CA PRO A 247 2.79 2.71 17.17
C PRO A 247 3.00 3.43 15.83
N PHE A 248 1.90 3.69 15.14
CA PHE A 248 1.83 4.52 13.94
C PHE A 248 0.88 5.68 14.13
N GLY A 249 1.34 6.89 13.80
CA GLY A 249 0.50 8.08 13.73
C GLY A 249 -0.03 8.26 12.32
N HIS A 250 -1.30 8.57 12.17
CA HIS A 250 -1.92 8.84 10.88
C HIS A 250 -2.62 10.20 10.91
N VAL A 251 -2.45 10.98 9.85
CA VAL A 251 -3.24 12.18 9.60
C VAL A 251 -4.00 12.03 8.29
N LEU A 252 -5.18 12.62 8.25
CA LEU A 252 -5.94 12.85 7.02
C LEU A 252 -5.81 14.32 6.64
N ILE A 253 -5.51 14.59 5.39
CA ILE A 253 -5.37 15.92 4.81
C ILE A 253 -6.45 16.10 3.74
N ALA A 254 -7.24 17.16 3.87
CA ALA A 254 -8.29 17.53 2.94
C ALA A 254 -8.18 19.04 2.68
N GLU A 255 -8.28 19.46 1.42
CA GLU A 255 -8.15 20.88 1.01
C GLU A 255 -6.91 21.58 1.61
N ARG A 256 -5.82 20.84 1.80
CA ARG A 256 -4.56 21.30 2.44
C ARG A 256 -4.70 21.72 3.91
N HIS A 257 -5.64 21.09 4.61
CA HIS A 257 -5.78 21.15 6.07
C HIS A 257 -5.72 19.73 6.65
N ILE A 258 -5.11 19.58 7.84
CA ILE A 258 -5.23 18.33 8.59
C ILE A 258 -6.67 18.26 9.11
N ALA A 259 -7.42 17.26 8.65
CA ALA A 259 -8.84 17.07 8.90
C ALA A 259 -9.13 15.98 9.95
N ALA A 260 -8.22 15.02 10.13
CA ALA A 260 -8.33 13.97 11.14
C ALA A 260 -6.94 13.49 11.56
N ALA A 261 -6.86 12.92 12.77
CA ALA A 261 -5.63 12.30 13.26
C ALA A 261 -5.93 11.20 14.27
N TRP A 262 -5.18 10.09 14.20
CA TRP A 262 -5.32 8.96 15.11
C TRP A 262 -4.01 8.19 15.22
N VAL A 263 -3.95 7.28 16.19
CA VAL A 263 -2.83 6.34 16.36
C VAL A 263 -3.33 4.90 16.21
N THR A 264 -2.54 4.05 15.56
CA THR A 264 -2.72 2.59 15.57
C THR A 264 -1.47 1.92 16.13
N ILE A 265 -1.58 0.66 16.52
CA ILE A 265 -0.50 -0.17 17.04
C ILE A 265 -0.34 -1.40 16.16
N PHE A 266 0.85 -1.69 15.65
CA PHE A 266 1.11 -2.89 14.86
C PHE A 266 0.85 -4.17 15.67
N PRO A 267 0.22 -5.21 15.10
CA PRO A 267 -0.30 -5.27 13.74
C PRO A 267 -1.66 -4.59 13.54
N GLU A 268 -2.56 -4.62 14.53
CA GLU A 268 -3.95 -4.16 14.35
C GLU A 268 -4.59 -3.64 15.66
N GLY A 269 -3.82 -3.05 16.56
CA GLY A 269 -4.32 -2.36 17.76
C GLY A 269 -4.82 -0.95 17.46
N GLY A 270 -5.86 -0.50 18.17
CA GLY A 270 -6.49 0.81 17.99
C GLY A 270 -7.71 0.77 17.05
N PRO A 271 -8.15 1.93 16.52
CA PRO A 271 -7.51 3.24 16.63
C PRO A 271 -7.62 3.87 18.02
N PHE A 272 -6.65 4.71 18.36
CA PHE A 272 -6.59 5.51 19.58
C PHE A 272 -6.59 7.00 19.26
N SER A 273 -7.10 7.81 20.18
CA SER A 273 -6.91 9.26 20.14
C SER A 273 -5.43 9.58 20.22
N VAL A 274 -4.97 10.62 19.52
CA VAL A 274 -3.58 11.06 19.61
C VAL A 274 -3.21 11.51 21.04
N ARG A 275 -4.19 11.78 21.91
CA ARG A 275 -3.97 12.10 23.33
C ARG A 275 -3.70 10.88 24.20
N ASP A 276 -4.15 9.70 23.79
CA ASP A 276 -4.18 8.50 24.63
C ASP A 276 -2.90 7.68 24.56
N ARG A 277 -1.74 8.36 24.61
CA ARG A 277 -0.43 7.72 24.43
C ARG A 277 -0.18 6.58 25.40
N ALA A 278 -0.50 6.76 26.68
CA ALA A 278 -0.29 5.73 27.70
C ALA A 278 -1.15 4.48 27.42
N SER A 279 -2.43 4.67 27.08
CA SER A 279 -3.37 3.59 26.76
C SER A 279 -2.97 2.84 25.49
N ALA A 280 -2.57 3.57 24.45
CA ALA A 280 -2.12 2.99 23.19
C ALA A 280 -0.87 2.12 23.39
N LEU A 281 0.11 2.59 24.17
CA LEU A 281 1.33 1.83 24.47
C LEU A 281 1.10 0.66 25.45
N ALA A 282 0.09 0.74 26.30
CA ALA A 282 -0.32 -0.32 27.21
C ALA A 282 -1.27 -1.34 26.57
N SER A 283 -1.75 -1.09 25.34
CA SER A 283 -2.68 -1.95 24.64
C SER A 283 -2.12 -3.38 24.55
N PRO A 284 -2.91 -4.41 24.89
CA PRO A 284 -2.47 -5.79 24.77
C PRO A 284 -1.95 -6.06 23.36
N ARG A 285 -0.88 -6.85 23.25
CA ARG A 285 -0.35 -7.39 21.98
C ARG A 285 -1.29 -8.44 21.36
N ALA A 286 -2.56 -8.46 21.75
CA ALA A 286 -3.51 -9.41 21.21
C ALA A 286 -3.89 -8.94 19.80
N ARG A 287 -3.56 -9.75 18.80
CA ARG A 287 -4.17 -9.59 17.48
C ARG A 287 -5.68 -9.62 17.67
N PRO A 288 -6.44 -8.62 17.20
CA PRO A 288 -7.89 -8.73 17.19
C PRO A 288 -8.28 -10.01 16.43
N PRO A 289 -9.43 -10.61 16.76
CA PRO A 289 -9.89 -11.79 16.05
C PRO A 289 -9.94 -11.49 14.55
N PHE A 290 -9.29 -12.32 13.75
CA PHE A 290 -9.39 -12.29 12.31
C PHE A 290 -10.09 -13.58 11.84
N PRO A 291 -11.17 -13.48 11.04
CA PRO A 291 -11.80 -12.26 10.52
C PRO A 291 -12.45 -11.37 11.62
N PRO A 292 -12.62 -10.06 11.39
CA PRO A 292 -13.32 -9.17 12.32
C PRO A 292 -14.81 -9.54 12.42
N PRO A 293 -15.59 -8.91 13.34
CA PRO A 293 -17.04 -9.10 13.39
C PRO A 293 -17.74 -8.79 12.05
N ASN A 294 -18.73 -9.60 11.69
CA ASN A 294 -19.53 -9.45 10.47
C ASN A 294 -20.15 -8.05 10.37
N ARG A 295 -19.73 -7.29 9.35
CA ARG A 295 -20.22 -5.92 9.10
C ARG A 295 -21.68 -5.86 8.65
N PHE A 296 -22.19 -6.88 7.97
CA PHE A 296 -23.49 -6.87 7.33
C PHE A 296 -24.42 -7.94 7.90
N PRO A 297 -24.75 -7.94 9.21
CA PRO A 297 -25.53 -9.01 9.84
C PRO A 297 -26.94 -9.18 9.27
N ALA A 298 -27.48 -8.16 8.59
CA ALA A 298 -28.79 -8.19 7.95
C ALA A 298 -28.76 -8.72 6.49
N GLY A 299 -27.59 -9.06 5.96
CA GLY A 299 -27.40 -9.42 4.55
C GLY A 299 -26.68 -8.33 3.74
N VAL A 300 -26.15 -8.71 2.58
CA VAL A 300 -25.33 -7.84 1.73
C VAL A 300 -25.56 -8.13 0.25
N ASN A 301 -25.65 -7.08 -0.57
CA ASN A 301 -25.49 -7.19 -2.02
C ASN A 301 -24.03 -6.90 -2.36
N VAL A 302 -23.24 -7.94 -2.62
CA VAL A 302 -21.79 -7.82 -2.80
C VAL A 302 -21.47 -6.97 -4.03
N ALA A 303 -22.18 -7.17 -5.15
CA ALA A 303 -21.90 -6.39 -6.36
C ALA A 303 -22.06 -4.88 -6.16
N ARG A 304 -23.15 -4.46 -5.50
CA ARG A 304 -23.43 -3.04 -5.24
C ARG A 304 -22.56 -2.46 -4.15
N THR A 305 -22.31 -3.23 -3.09
CA THR A 305 -21.50 -2.76 -1.94
C THR A 305 -20.08 -2.40 -2.38
N TYR A 306 -19.50 -3.19 -3.28
CA TYR A 306 -18.13 -3.00 -3.77
C TYR A 306 -18.05 -2.42 -5.19
N GLY A 307 -19.17 -2.01 -5.79
CA GLY A 307 -19.18 -1.48 -7.15
C GLY A 307 -18.57 -2.44 -8.19
N LEU A 308 -18.77 -3.76 -8.07
CA LEU A 308 -18.08 -4.76 -8.90
C LEU A 308 -18.26 -4.57 -10.42
N THR A 309 -19.29 -3.84 -10.84
CA THR A 309 -19.52 -3.46 -12.24
C THR A 309 -18.48 -2.49 -12.80
N GLU A 310 -17.76 -1.77 -11.95
CA GLU A 310 -16.71 -0.81 -12.31
C GLU A 310 -15.31 -1.43 -12.25
N ALA A 311 -15.22 -2.72 -11.91
CA ALA A 311 -13.94 -3.41 -11.82
C ALA A 311 -13.24 -3.46 -13.19
N THR A 312 -11.93 -3.21 -13.19
CA THR A 312 -11.08 -3.22 -14.38
C THR A 312 -10.35 -4.54 -14.57
N SER A 313 -10.21 -5.33 -13.50
CA SER A 313 -9.54 -6.63 -13.56
C SER A 313 -9.96 -7.56 -12.43
N ILE A 314 -9.73 -8.85 -12.62
CA ILE A 314 -9.81 -9.86 -11.56
C ILE A 314 -8.57 -10.73 -11.63
N SER A 315 -7.67 -10.59 -10.67
CA SER A 315 -6.55 -11.52 -10.50
C SER A 315 -7.00 -12.66 -9.61
N PHE A 316 -6.68 -13.89 -9.99
CA PHE A 316 -7.02 -15.06 -9.18
C PHE A 316 -5.80 -15.95 -8.93
N LYS A 317 -5.84 -16.64 -7.80
CA LYS A 317 -4.98 -17.77 -7.48
C LYS A 317 -5.84 -18.90 -6.92
N THR A 318 -5.46 -20.13 -7.17
CA THR A 318 -6.11 -21.30 -6.59
C THR A 318 -5.17 -22.03 -5.64
N SER A 319 -5.74 -22.74 -4.67
CA SER A 319 -4.95 -23.52 -3.69
C SER A 319 -4.13 -24.66 -4.32
N ASP A 320 -4.48 -25.10 -5.54
CA ASP A 320 -3.79 -26.11 -6.34
C ASP A 320 -2.75 -25.52 -7.32
N GLY A 321 -2.45 -24.21 -7.23
CA GLY A 321 -1.35 -23.57 -7.95
C GLY A 321 -1.72 -22.90 -9.28
N GLY A 322 -3.00 -22.89 -9.66
CA GLY A 322 -3.50 -22.07 -10.76
C GLY A 322 -3.45 -20.59 -10.42
N ASN A 323 -3.20 -19.75 -11.41
CA ASN A 323 -3.25 -18.30 -11.29
C ASN A 323 -3.61 -17.66 -12.63
N GLY A 324 -4.06 -16.41 -12.60
CA GLY A 324 -4.39 -15.69 -13.82
C GLY A 324 -4.90 -14.28 -13.53
N THR A 325 -5.09 -13.52 -14.59
CA THR A 325 -5.74 -12.20 -14.52
C THR A 325 -6.73 -12.07 -15.66
N ILE A 326 -7.94 -11.65 -15.31
CA ILE A 326 -9.04 -11.40 -16.23
C ILE A 326 -9.13 -9.90 -16.42
N THR A 327 -9.11 -9.46 -17.68
CA THR A 327 -9.36 -8.07 -18.08
C THR A 327 -10.50 -7.95 -19.09
N ASP A 328 -11.12 -9.08 -19.47
CA ASP A 328 -12.30 -9.10 -20.34
C ASP A 328 -13.51 -8.54 -19.59
N PRO A 329 -14.07 -7.39 -20.02
CA PRO A 329 -15.22 -6.77 -19.35
C PRO A 329 -16.43 -7.69 -19.25
N SER A 330 -16.65 -8.57 -20.24
CA SER A 330 -17.81 -9.47 -20.24
C SER A 330 -17.74 -10.49 -19.10
N GLN A 331 -16.55 -11.01 -18.81
CA GLN A 331 -16.32 -11.95 -17.71
C GLN A 331 -16.40 -11.26 -16.35
N ILE A 332 -15.87 -10.04 -16.25
CA ILE A 332 -15.96 -9.22 -15.03
C ILE A 332 -17.42 -8.89 -14.72
N HIS A 333 -18.20 -8.46 -15.72
CA HIS A 333 -19.62 -8.19 -15.57
C HIS A 333 -20.42 -9.45 -15.23
N ALA A 334 -20.05 -10.62 -15.76
CA ALA A 334 -20.70 -11.88 -15.38
C ALA A 334 -20.49 -12.22 -13.90
N LEU A 335 -19.29 -11.97 -13.35
CA LEU A 335 -19.02 -12.12 -11.93
C LEU A 335 -19.83 -11.12 -11.08
N ALA A 336 -19.86 -9.85 -11.50
CA ALA A 336 -20.65 -8.82 -10.83
C ALA A 336 -22.15 -9.16 -10.83
N ALA A 337 -22.70 -9.59 -11.97
CA ALA A 337 -24.11 -9.97 -12.09
C ALA A 337 -24.46 -11.18 -11.21
N ALA A 338 -23.57 -12.16 -11.10
CA ALA A 338 -23.76 -13.31 -10.22
C ALA A 338 -23.79 -12.94 -8.72
N LEU A 339 -23.33 -11.74 -8.37
CA LEU A 339 -23.28 -11.20 -7.02
C LEU A 339 -24.24 -10.02 -6.79
N ASP A 340 -25.02 -9.60 -7.81
CA ASP A 340 -26.01 -8.51 -7.72
C ASP A 340 -27.34 -9.01 -7.15
N THR A 341 -27.28 -9.57 -5.96
CA THR A 341 -28.44 -9.96 -5.17
C THR A 341 -28.11 -9.83 -3.69
N THR A 342 -29.11 -9.53 -2.87
CA THR A 342 -28.91 -9.48 -1.42
C THR A 342 -28.82 -10.90 -0.87
N LEU A 343 -27.65 -11.25 -0.37
CA LEU A 343 -27.35 -12.56 0.21
C LEU A 343 -27.35 -12.48 1.74
N PRO A 344 -27.95 -13.46 2.44
CA PRO A 344 -27.74 -13.61 3.88
C PRO A 344 -26.26 -13.81 4.20
N THR A 345 -25.79 -13.16 5.26
CA THR A 345 -24.41 -13.28 5.71
C THR A 345 -24.30 -14.16 6.95
N ALA A 346 -23.15 -14.82 7.08
CA ALA A 346 -22.68 -15.44 8.31
C ALA A 346 -21.33 -14.84 8.69
N GLN A 347 -20.90 -15.03 9.94
CA GLN A 347 -19.55 -14.69 10.36
C GLN A 347 -18.52 -15.47 9.53
N ALA A 348 -17.55 -14.78 8.93
CA ALA A 348 -16.47 -15.42 8.23
C ALA A 348 -15.53 -16.12 9.21
N THR A 349 -15.01 -17.27 8.77
CA THR A 349 -13.94 -18.01 9.45
C THR A 349 -12.71 -18.05 8.56
N TRP A 350 -11.54 -17.81 9.14
CA TRP A 350 -10.26 -17.96 8.45
C TRP A 350 -9.51 -19.16 9.00
N ASP A 351 -9.31 -20.18 8.15
CA ASP A 351 -8.41 -21.30 8.45
C ASP A 351 -7.30 -21.31 7.38
N PRO A 352 -6.07 -20.87 7.73
CA PRO A 352 -4.95 -20.87 6.80
C PRO A 352 -4.44 -22.27 6.44
N ASN A 353 -4.84 -23.31 7.19
CA ASN A 353 -4.39 -24.70 7.00
C ASN A 353 -5.40 -25.59 6.30
N THR A 354 -6.53 -25.03 5.85
CA THR A 354 -7.56 -25.81 5.19
C THR A 354 -7.06 -26.40 3.87
N LYS A 355 -7.39 -27.67 3.65
CA LYS A 355 -7.08 -28.40 2.42
C LYS A 355 -8.17 -28.29 1.35
N ALA A 356 -9.22 -27.50 1.61
CA ALA A 356 -10.30 -27.29 0.66
C ALA A 356 -9.81 -26.53 -0.58
N ARG A 357 -10.36 -26.86 -1.76
CA ARG A 357 -10.05 -26.11 -2.98
C ARG A 357 -10.60 -24.70 -2.85
N GLN A 358 -9.73 -23.71 -3.00
CA GLN A 358 -10.07 -22.29 -2.85
C GLN A 358 -9.68 -21.49 -4.08
N TYR A 359 -10.48 -20.47 -4.37
CA TYR A 359 -10.11 -19.36 -5.23
C TYR A 359 -9.89 -18.13 -4.38
N TYR A 360 -8.70 -17.57 -4.46
CA TYR A 360 -8.38 -16.24 -3.96
C TYR A 360 -8.57 -15.29 -5.13
N LEU A 361 -9.51 -14.37 -4.99
CA LEU A 361 -9.84 -13.39 -6.01
C LEU A 361 -9.43 -12.01 -5.50
N SER A 362 -8.70 -11.27 -6.31
CA SER A 362 -8.44 -9.85 -6.12
C SER A 362 -9.15 -9.11 -7.26
N VAL A 363 -10.25 -8.44 -6.94
CA VAL A 363 -11.01 -7.66 -7.93
C VAL A 363 -10.45 -6.24 -7.90
N GLY A 364 -9.81 -5.83 -9.00
CA GLY A 364 -9.08 -4.57 -9.13
C GLY A 364 -9.91 -3.46 -9.78
N PHE A 365 -9.74 -2.26 -9.25
CA PHE A 365 -10.33 -0.99 -9.70
C PHE A 365 -9.21 0.01 -10.00
N GLU A 366 -9.56 1.22 -10.44
CA GLU A 366 -8.61 2.32 -10.52
C GLU A 366 -8.08 2.70 -9.12
N GLY A 367 -6.94 2.13 -8.72
CA GLY A 367 -6.24 2.48 -7.48
C GLY A 367 -6.58 1.66 -6.24
N SER A 368 -7.45 0.65 -6.33
CA SER A 368 -7.75 -0.29 -5.25
C SER A 368 -8.04 -1.70 -5.71
N TYR A 369 -8.20 -2.58 -4.73
CA TYR A 369 -8.73 -3.90 -4.94
C TYR A 369 -9.55 -4.34 -3.72
N ILE A 370 -10.45 -5.30 -3.94
CA ILE A 370 -11.06 -6.07 -2.85
C ILE A 370 -10.57 -7.52 -2.95
N SER A 371 -10.44 -8.18 -1.80
CA SER A 371 -10.04 -9.59 -1.74
C SER A 371 -11.21 -10.46 -1.32
N LEU A 372 -11.50 -11.49 -2.13
CA LEU A 372 -12.52 -12.48 -1.88
C LEU A 372 -11.87 -13.87 -1.81
N VAL A 373 -12.40 -14.75 -0.95
CA VAL A 373 -11.99 -16.15 -0.89
C VAL A 373 -13.20 -17.03 -1.10
N TYR A 374 -13.22 -17.79 -2.21
CA TYR A 374 -14.27 -18.73 -2.52
C TYR A 374 -13.85 -20.16 -2.21
N TYR A 375 -14.57 -20.80 -1.28
CA TYR A 375 -14.40 -22.18 -0.86
C TYR A 375 -15.32 -23.06 -1.70
N VAL A 376 -14.74 -23.76 -2.69
CA VAL A 376 -15.51 -24.48 -3.72
C VAL A 376 -16.37 -25.58 -3.13
N ASN A 377 -15.83 -26.31 -2.14
CA ASN A 377 -16.50 -27.47 -1.54
C ASN A 377 -17.79 -27.10 -0.81
N ASP A 378 -17.80 -25.93 -0.16
CA ASP A 378 -18.92 -25.48 0.68
C ASP A 378 -19.82 -24.46 -0.04
N GLY A 379 -19.40 -24.01 -1.23
CA GLY A 379 -20.05 -22.95 -1.99
C GLY A 379 -20.05 -21.61 -1.25
N VAL A 380 -19.05 -21.37 -0.40
CA VAL A 380 -18.96 -20.20 0.48
C VAL A 380 -18.00 -19.17 -0.12
N LEU A 381 -18.47 -17.93 -0.25
CA LEU A 381 -17.65 -16.78 -0.59
C LEU A 381 -17.44 -15.93 0.67
N SER A 382 -16.19 -15.83 1.12
CA SER A 382 -15.81 -15.03 2.29
C SER A 382 -15.18 -13.72 1.85
N VAL A 383 -15.63 -12.62 2.45
CA VAL A 383 -14.92 -11.34 2.44
C VAL A 383 -14.28 -11.16 3.80
N LEU A 384 -13.09 -11.73 3.95
CA LEU A 384 -12.42 -11.85 5.24
C LEU A 384 -12.07 -10.49 5.85
N ALA A 385 -11.86 -9.47 5.03
CA ALA A 385 -11.62 -8.10 5.49
C ALA A 385 -12.81 -7.53 6.27
N ASP A 386 -14.03 -7.98 5.92
CA ASP A 386 -15.31 -7.49 6.42
C ASP A 386 -16.04 -8.48 7.34
N GLY A 387 -15.35 -9.58 7.67
CA GLY A 387 -15.82 -10.49 8.70
C GLY A 387 -17.02 -11.34 8.31
N TYR A 388 -17.39 -11.38 7.02
CA TYR A 388 -18.60 -12.07 6.60
C TYR A 388 -18.38 -13.06 5.45
N ALA A 389 -19.29 -14.04 5.41
CA ALA A 389 -19.35 -15.05 4.37
C ALA A 389 -20.79 -15.16 3.82
N VAL A 390 -20.91 -15.46 2.53
CA VAL A 390 -22.19 -15.62 1.81
C VAL A 390 -22.19 -16.90 0.96
N LYS A 391 -23.36 -17.31 0.49
CA LYS A 391 -23.53 -18.38 -0.49
C LYS A 391 -24.12 -17.82 -1.80
N PRO A 392 -23.29 -17.48 -2.79
CA PRO A 392 -23.73 -16.76 -3.99
C PRO A 392 -24.47 -17.65 -5.02
N GLY A 393 -24.49 -18.97 -4.82
CA GLY A 393 -25.26 -19.89 -5.65
C GLY A 393 -24.57 -20.36 -6.93
N ALA A 394 -25.32 -21.10 -7.75
CA ALA A 394 -24.79 -21.85 -8.89
C ALA A 394 -24.25 -20.96 -10.03
N ALA A 395 -24.86 -19.79 -10.26
CA ALA A 395 -24.40 -18.85 -11.28
C ALA A 395 -22.96 -18.37 -11.01
N PHE A 396 -22.68 -17.97 -9.76
CA PHE A 396 -21.33 -17.58 -9.35
C PHE A 396 -20.35 -18.75 -9.43
N ALA A 397 -20.74 -19.94 -8.94
CA ALA A 397 -19.90 -21.12 -9.02
C ALA A 397 -19.50 -21.47 -10.46
N SER A 398 -20.42 -21.29 -11.42
CA SER A 398 -20.15 -21.50 -12.85
C SER A 398 -19.16 -20.48 -13.41
N VAL A 399 -19.27 -19.20 -13.02
CA VAL A 399 -18.31 -18.16 -13.42
C VAL A 399 -16.91 -18.51 -12.90
N ILE A 400 -16.80 -18.90 -11.62
CA ILE A 400 -15.52 -19.25 -11.00
C ILE A 400 -14.89 -20.51 -11.63
N ALA A 401 -15.70 -21.53 -11.94
CA ALA A 401 -15.21 -22.74 -12.61
C ALA A 401 -14.71 -22.47 -14.04
N GLY A 402 -15.18 -21.39 -14.67
CA GLY A 402 -14.73 -20.94 -15.98
C GLY A 402 -13.38 -20.22 -15.98
N LEU A 403 -12.89 -19.81 -14.80
CA LEU A 403 -11.58 -19.17 -14.67
C LEU A 403 -10.48 -20.25 -14.82
N ARG A 404 -9.72 -20.15 -15.92
CA ARG A 404 -8.62 -21.06 -16.26
C ARG A 404 -7.31 -20.32 -16.37
#